data_AF-A0A182K782-F1
#
_entry.id   AF-A0A182K782-F1
#
_cell.length_a   1.000
_cell.length_b   1.000
_cell.length_c   1.000
_cell.angle_alpha   90.00
_cell.angle_beta   90.00
_cell.angle_gamma   90.00
#
_symmetry.space_group_name_H-M   'P 1'
#
loop_
_entity.id
_entity.type
_entity.pdbx_description
1 polymer ?
#
loop_
_entity_poly.entity_id
_entity_poly.type
_entity_poly.pdbx_seq_one_letter_code
_entity_poly.pdbx_strand_id
1 'polypeptide(L)'
;MQRWWFLEENAEGKDPSSSASQKSDASVKKPKQSKTAGERPYTFRLLVTYDLLKDETVAITGSCDALGNWDPEQCVQLRPEKGDSLTSC
;
A
#
# COMPACT_ATOMS: atom_id res chain seq x y z
N MET A 1 14.18 -12.72 -12.58
CA MET A 1 12.88 -12.10 -12.91
C MET A 1 12.10 -11.96 -11.61
N GLN A 2 12.04 -10.78 -10.99
CA GLN A 2 11.29 -10.61 -9.74
C GLN A 2 9.82 -10.28 -10.04
N ARG A 3 8.92 -11.04 -9.44
CA ARG A 3 7.46 -10.88 -9.54
C ARG A 3 6.99 -9.99 -8.40
N TRP A 4 6.38 -8.87 -8.75
CA TRP A 4 5.72 -7.99 -7.80
C TRP A 4 4.24 -8.37 -7.75
N TRP A 5 3.64 -8.39 -6.56
CA TRP A 5 2.22 -8.63 -6.38
C TRP A 5 1.51 -7.30 -6.16
N PHE A 6 0.58 -6.94 -7.04
CA PHE A 6 -0.42 -5.92 -6.78
C PHE A 6 -1.62 -6.60 -6.10
N LEU A 7 -2.07 -6.08 -4.95
CA LEU A 7 -3.45 -6.34 -4.53
C LEU A 7 -4.34 -5.41 -5.36
N GLU A 8 -4.99 -5.97 -6.38
CA GLU A 8 -6.14 -5.35 -7.02
C GLU A 8 -7.25 -5.25 -5.96
N GLU A 9 -7.59 -4.03 -5.57
CA GLU A 9 -8.77 -3.76 -4.76
C GLU A 9 -10.01 -4.04 -5.61
N ASN A 10 -10.57 -5.24 -5.46
CA ASN A 10 -11.91 -5.67 -5.92
C ASN A 10 -12.49 -4.89 -7.11
N ALA A 11 -12.08 -5.27 -8.31
CA ALA A 11 -12.86 -5.00 -9.52
C ALA A 11 -14.12 -5.89 -9.51
N GLU A 12 -15.12 -5.51 -8.72
CA GLU A 12 -16.47 -6.04 -8.93
C GLU A 12 -17.01 -5.53 -10.27
N GLY A 13 -17.08 -6.46 -11.24
CA GLY A 13 -18.18 -6.45 -12.21
C GLY A 13 -17.83 -6.31 -13.69
N LYS A 14 -17.42 -7.45 -14.28
CA LYS A 14 -18.04 -8.00 -15.52
C LYS A 14 -17.65 -7.37 -16.87
N ASP A 15 -16.76 -8.07 -17.57
CA ASP A 15 -16.51 -8.04 -19.03
C ASP A 15 -17.79 -8.24 -19.89
N PRO A 16 -17.72 -8.24 -21.24
CA PRO A 16 -17.10 -7.29 -22.18
C PRO A 16 -18.07 -6.98 -23.34
N SER A 17 -18.20 -5.74 -23.84
CA SER A 17 -18.73 -5.53 -25.21
C SER A 17 -18.64 -4.09 -25.70
N SER A 18 -18.07 -3.97 -26.90
CA SER A 18 -18.41 -3.04 -27.99
C SER A 18 -19.05 -1.66 -27.72
N SER A 19 -18.39 -0.65 -28.31
CA SER A 19 -18.97 0.40 -29.15
C SER A 19 -19.89 1.48 -28.58
N ALA A 20 -19.58 2.70 -29.05
CA ALA A 20 -20.47 3.84 -29.29
C ALA A 20 -20.79 4.77 -28.10
N SER A 21 -20.21 5.97 -28.20
CA SER A 21 -20.86 7.28 -28.12
C SER A 21 -22.15 7.39 -27.31
N GLN A 22 -22.12 8.17 -26.23
CA GLN A 22 -23.18 9.16 -25.97
C GLN A 22 -22.73 10.22 -24.94
N LYS A 23 -22.87 11.49 -25.36
CA LYS A 23 -22.84 12.68 -24.51
C LYS A 23 -24.05 12.68 -23.57
N SER A 24 -23.85 13.16 -22.36
CA SER A 24 -24.81 13.84 -21.45
C SER A 24 -24.19 13.82 -20.06
N ASP A 25 -24.40 14.73 -19.12
CA ASP A 25 -24.91 16.08 -19.03
C ASP A 25 -24.44 16.48 -17.61
N ALA A 26 -24.24 17.78 -17.36
CA ALA A 26 -23.73 18.26 -16.09
C ALA A 26 -24.70 17.93 -14.96
N SER A 27 -24.32 16.99 -14.09
CA SER A 27 -24.95 16.81 -12.80
C SER A 27 -23.86 16.85 -11.73
N VAL A 28 -23.79 17.98 -11.04
CA VAL A 28 -22.96 18.23 -9.86
C VAL A 28 -23.32 17.17 -8.82
N LYS A 29 -22.63 16.03 -8.87
CA LYS A 29 -22.63 15.05 -7.79
C LYS A 29 -21.82 15.69 -6.66
N LYS A 30 -22.52 16.20 -5.64
CA LYS A 30 -21.94 16.43 -4.32
C LYS A 30 -21.00 15.26 -4.01
N PRO A 31 -19.74 15.50 -3.64
CA PRO A 31 -18.87 14.42 -3.20
C PRO A 31 -19.61 13.67 -2.10
N LYS A 32 -19.93 12.41 -2.37
CA LYS A 32 -20.44 11.49 -1.36
C LYS A 32 -19.30 11.42 -0.37
N GLN A 33 -19.44 12.16 0.73
CA GLN A 33 -18.47 12.26 1.81
C GLN A 33 -18.05 10.82 2.09
N SER A 34 -16.84 10.47 1.65
CA SER A 34 -16.26 9.17 1.92
C SER A 34 -16.38 9.05 3.42
N LYS A 35 -17.09 8.01 3.88
CA LYS A 35 -17.17 7.69 5.31
C LYS A 35 -15.75 7.87 5.82
N THR A 36 -15.54 8.77 6.77
CA THR A 36 -14.24 9.00 7.40
C THR A 36 -13.71 7.61 7.67
N ALA A 37 -12.74 7.17 6.87
CA ALA A 37 -12.22 5.82 6.97
C ALA A 37 -11.56 5.85 8.33
N GLY A 38 -12.29 5.37 9.34
CA GLY A 38 -11.83 5.36 10.72
C GLY A 38 -10.48 4.68 10.75
N GLU A 39 -9.69 4.97 11.78
CA GLU A 39 -8.33 4.45 11.99
C GLU A 39 -8.29 2.94 11.71
N ARG A 40 -8.01 2.57 10.46
CA ARG A 40 -7.88 1.20 10.03
C ARG A 40 -6.42 0.87 10.23
N PRO A 41 -6.08 -0.11 11.08
CA PRO A 41 -4.71 -0.53 11.19
C PRO A 41 -4.26 -1.14 9.85
N TYR A 42 -3.10 -0.69 9.37
CA TYR A 42 -2.42 -1.25 8.20
C TYR A 42 -1.17 -2.01 8.67
N THR A 43 -0.92 -3.16 8.06
CA THR A 43 0.27 -3.97 8.30
C THR A 43 1.08 -4.05 7.03
N PHE A 44 2.34 -3.61 7.09
CA PHE A 44 3.30 -3.71 5.99
C PHE A 44 4.26 -4.86 6.28
N ARG A 45 4.50 -5.72 5.29
CA ARG A 45 5.46 -6.83 5.37
C ARG A 45 6.41 -6.75 4.18
N LEU A 46 7.70 -6.89 4.45
CA LEU A 46 8.76 -6.89 3.45
C LEU A 46 9.70 -8.06 3.71
N LEU A 47 10.09 -8.76 2.65
CA LEU A 47 11.18 -9.73 2.67
C LEU A 47 12.44 -9.06 2.13
N VAL A 48 13.46 -8.95 2.96
CA VAL A 48 14.80 -8.53 2.55
C VAL A 48 15.61 -9.79 2.25
N THR A 49 16.12 -9.92 1.03
CA THR A 49 16.84 -11.13 0.57
C THR A 49 18.33 -11.12 0.88
N TYR A 50 18.81 -10.07 1.55
CA TYR A 50 20.20 -9.88 1.92
C TYR A 50 20.29 -9.63 3.42
N ASP A 51 21.44 -9.95 4.00
CA ASP A 51 21.71 -9.66 5.39
C ASP A 51 21.85 -8.15 5.59
N LEU A 52 21.01 -7.59 6.47
CA LEU A 52 21.14 -6.21 6.92
C LEU A 52 22.37 -6.09 7.83
N LEU A 53 23.09 -4.98 7.71
CA LEU A 53 24.15 -4.64 8.66
C LEU A 53 23.56 -4.41 10.06
N LYS A 54 24.40 -4.49 11.10
CA LYS A 54 23.96 -4.40 12.50
C LYS A 54 23.18 -3.14 12.84
N ASP A 55 23.48 -2.05 12.15
CA ASP A 55 22.87 -0.73 12.38
C ASP A 55 21.90 -0.33 11.25
N GLU A 56 21.65 -1.23 10.30
CA GLU A 56 20.68 -1.01 9.23
C GLU A 56 19.26 -1.33 9.71
N THR A 57 18.33 -0.49 9.26
CA THR A 57 16.92 -0.61 9.63
C THR A 57 16.07 -0.45 8.38
N VAL A 58 14.97 -1.18 8.33
CA VAL A 58 13.99 -1.04 7.25
C VAL A 58 12.91 -0.08 7.72
N ALA A 59 12.55 0.89 6.88
CA ALA A 59 11.48 1.82 7.14
C ALA A 59 10.60 2.02 5.91
N ILE A 60 9.38 2.53 6.12
CA ILE A 60 8.43 2.89 5.08
C ILE A 60 8.12 4.38 5.15
N THR A 61 8.09 5.03 3.98
CA THR A 61 7.59 6.39 3.80
C THR A 61 6.66 6.45 2.60
N GLY A 62 5.82 7.48 2.51
CA GLY A 62 4.83 7.64 1.45
C GLY A 62 4.21 9.03 1.43
N SER A 63 3.22 9.24 0.57
CA SER A 63 2.65 10.55 0.27
C SER A 63 1.62 11.08 1.29
N CYS A 64 1.48 10.44 2.45
CA CYS A 64 0.52 10.85 3.47
C CYS A 64 1.21 11.15 4.80
N ASP A 65 0.55 11.94 5.64
CA ASP A 65 1.08 12.41 6.93
C ASP A 65 1.52 11.26 7.84
N ALA A 66 0.74 10.17 7.88
CA ALA A 66 1.07 8.99 8.69
C ALA A 66 2.35 8.25 8.25
N LEU A 67 2.84 8.51 7.04
CA LEU A 67 4.06 7.93 6.47
C LEU A 67 5.14 8.99 6.20
N GLY A 68 4.98 10.21 6.72
CA GLY A 68 6.02 11.24 6.67
C GLY A 68 6.12 12.04 5.37
N ASN A 69 5.15 11.96 4.45
CA ASN A 69 5.13 12.77 3.21
C ASN A 69 6.43 12.73 2.38
N TRP A 70 7.03 11.55 2.23
CA TRP A 70 8.32 11.33 1.56
C TRP A 70 9.55 11.92 2.26
N ASP A 71 9.41 12.39 3.51
CA ASP A 71 10.54 12.80 4.34
C ASP A 71 11.18 11.56 5.01
N PRO A 72 12.45 11.24 4.71
CA PRO A 72 13.14 10.11 5.33
C PRO A 72 13.31 10.26 6.85
N GLU A 73 13.34 11.48 7.39
CA GLU A 73 13.46 11.71 8.84
C GLU A 73 12.13 11.46 9.58
N GLN A 74 11.03 11.34 8.84
CA GLN A 74 9.68 11.09 9.36
C GLN A 74 9.12 9.73 8.93
N CYS A 75 10.00 8.83 8.47
CA CYS A 75 9.59 7.49 8.05
C CYS A 75 9.19 6.60 9.24
N VAL A 76 8.35 5.59 8.96
CA VAL A 76 7.92 4.61 9.96
C VAL A 76 8.85 3.40 9.91
N GLN A 77 9.60 3.18 10.99
CA GLN A 77 10.51 2.05 11.09
C GLN A 77 9.75 0.72 11.25
N LEU A 78 10.06 -0.24 10.38
CA LEU A 78 9.53 -1.60 10.47
C LEU A 78 10.30 -2.40 11.53
N ARG A 79 9.59 -3.34 12.16
CA ARG A 79 10.18 -4.27 13.12
C ARG A 79 10.44 -5.61 12.43
N PRO A 80 11.55 -6.31 12.74
CA PRO A 80 11.71 -7.69 12.34
C PRO A 80 10.51 -8.53 12.80
N GLU A 81 9.99 -9.37 11.90
CA GLU A 81 8.92 -10.29 12.25
C GLU A 81 9.46 -11.30 13.28
N LYS A 82 8.79 -11.46 14.43
CA LYS A 82 9.18 -12.48 15.43
C LYS A 82 8.82 -13.86 14.89
N GLY A 83 9.75 -14.48 14.19
CA GLY A 83 9.66 -15.84 13.67
C GLY A 83 10.86 -16.12 12.78
N ASP A 84 11.56 -17.21 13.08
CA ASP A 84 12.79 -17.70 12.43
C ASP A 84 14.09 -16.97 12.80
N SER A 85 14.36 -16.90 14.11
CA SER A 85 15.71 -17.29 14.55
C SER A 85 15.94 -18.77 14.18
N LEU A 86 16.17 -19.06 12.90
CA LEU A 86 16.75 -20.32 12.46
C LEU A 86 18.16 -20.32 13.01
N THR A 87 18.26 -20.91 14.19
CA THR A 87 19.47 -21.42 14.81
C THR A 87 20.30 -22.13 13.74
N SER A 88 21.35 -21.46 13.28
CA SER A 88 22.50 -22.15 12.71
C SER A 88 23.17 -22.89 13.86
N CYS A 89 22.99 -24.22 13.89
CA CYS A 89 23.81 -25.18 14.60
C CYS A 89 24.41 -26.13 13.56
#